data_AF-A0AB37QRB2-F1
#
_entry.id   AF-A0AB37QRB2-F1
#
_cell.length_a   1.000
_cell.length_b   1.000
_cell.length_c   1.000
_cell.angle_alpha   90.00
_cell.angle_beta   90.00
_cell.angle_gamma   90.00
#
_symmetry.space_group_name_H-M   'P 1'
#
loop_
_entity.id
_entity.type
_entity.pdbx_description
1 polymer ?
#
loop_
_entity_poly.entity_id
_entity_poly.type
_entity_poly.pdbx_seq_one_letter_code
_entity_poly.pdbx_strand_id
1 'polypeptide(L)'
;MANKSHASAFYYTVAASLAVGSSRAQARLVVAADAPLDDKNRIIDVAYAIQVADACRMKPADVTDARVEEKQTPAPLPFALLDLQVYMSKTHSIDAEKTLALTQALREKYKAITYNRSDCSYLTDEQFGEAPQTLSLLSEAL
;
A
#
# COMPACT_ATOMS: atom_id res chain seq x y z
N MET A 1 -12.57 -18.61 8.84
CA MET A 1 -12.12 -20.02 8.99
C MET A 1 -10.98 -20.41 8.03
N ALA A 2 -10.24 -19.47 7.43
CA ALA A 2 -9.14 -19.78 6.51
C ALA A 2 -7.84 -20.24 7.20
N ASN A 3 -7.64 -19.91 8.47
CA ASN A 3 -6.36 -20.14 9.16
C ASN A 3 -6.27 -21.49 9.90
N LYS A 4 -7.34 -22.30 9.91
CA LYS A 4 -7.37 -23.57 10.68
C LYS A 4 -6.46 -24.65 10.09
N SER A 5 -6.18 -24.61 8.79
CA SER A 5 -5.28 -25.52 8.08
C SER A 5 -3.96 -24.87 7.67
N HIS A 6 -3.67 -23.67 8.15
CA HIS A 6 -2.43 -22.99 7.83
C HIS A 6 -1.27 -23.63 8.61
N ALA A 7 -0.30 -24.20 7.88
CA ALA A 7 0.98 -24.62 8.44
C ALA A 7 2.04 -23.57 8.12
N SER A 8 2.77 -23.14 9.14
CA SER A 8 3.96 -22.31 8.93
C SER A 8 5.01 -23.09 8.15
N ALA A 9 5.59 -22.49 7.12
CA ALA A 9 6.70 -23.05 6.37
C ALA A 9 7.86 -22.05 6.33
N PHE A 10 9.09 -22.56 6.34
CA PHE A 10 10.29 -21.75 6.15
C PHE A 10 10.56 -21.57 4.67
N TYR A 11 11.03 -20.38 4.31
CA TYR A 11 11.55 -20.08 2.99
C TYR A 11 12.74 -19.13 3.14
N TYR A 12 13.57 -19.08 2.11
CA TYR A 12 14.81 -18.33 2.10
C TYR A 12 14.77 -17.29 0.99
N THR A 13 15.46 -16.17 1.23
CA THR A 13 15.69 -15.13 0.22
C THR A 13 17.18 -14.82 0.21
N VAL A 14 17.70 -14.55 -0.99
CA VAL A 14 19.09 -14.09 -1.16
C VAL A 14 19.04 -12.64 -1.58
N ALA A 15 19.73 -11.79 -0.84
CA ALA A 15 19.85 -10.36 -1.12
C ALA A 15 21.32 -9.95 -1.14
N ALA A 16 21.64 -8.95 -1.94
CA ALA A 16 22.98 -8.40 -2.09
C ALA A 16 22.96 -6.89 -1.84
N SER A 17 24.01 -6.38 -1.21
CA SER A 17 24.31 -4.95 -1.19
C SER A 17 25.39 -4.70 -2.23
N LEU A 18 25.04 -3.95 -3.27
CA LEU A 18 25.91 -3.65 -4.40
C LEU A 18 26.46 -2.23 -4.27
N ALA A 19 27.77 -2.06 -4.41
CA ALA A 19 28.37 -0.73 -4.49
C ALA A 19 28.19 -0.17 -5.90
N VAL A 20 27.60 1.03 -6.00
CA VAL A 20 27.36 1.73 -7.27
C VAL A 20 27.89 3.16 -7.12
N GLY A 21 29.11 3.40 -7.61
CA GLY A 21 29.83 4.65 -7.38
C GLY A 21 30.04 4.90 -5.88
N SER A 22 29.54 6.03 -5.38
CA SER A 22 29.56 6.39 -3.94
C SER A 22 28.33 5.89 -3.16
N SER A 23 27.36 5.28 -3.83
CA SER A 23 26.11 4.79 -3.22
C SER A 23 26.08 3.27 -3.09
N ARG A 24 25.12 2.76 -2.31
CA ARG A 24 24.81 1.33 -2.24
C ARG A 24 23.38 1.08 -2.70
N ALA A 25 23.19 0.04 -3.51
CA ALA A 25 21.89 -0.46 -3.90
C ALA A 25 21.63 -1.81 -3.21
N GLN A 26 20.37 -2.06 -2.82
CA GLN A 26 19.94 -3.40 -2.40
C GLN A 26 19.30 -4.12 -3.58
N ALA A 27 19.75 -5.34 -3.84
CA ALA A 27 19.17 -6.22 -4.84
C ALA A 27 18.68 -7.51 -4.17
N ARG A 28 17.58 -8.06 -4.69
CA ARG A 28 17.13 -9.41 -4.35
C ARG A 28 17.36 -10.33 -5.54
N LEU A 29 17.73 -11.57 -5.26
CA LEU A 29 17.90 -12.60 -6.27
C LEU A 29 16.58 -12.82 -7.00
N VAL A 30 16.61 -12.76 -8.33
CA VAL A 30 15.57 -13.32 -9.18
C VAL A 30 15.85 -14.82 -9.28
N VAL A 31 14.93 -15.65 -8.77
CA VAL A 31 15.12 -17.10 -8.71
C VAL A 31 15.03 -17.73 -10.11
N ALA A 32 15.93 -18.66 -10.39
CA ALA A 32 15.87 -19.45 -11.62
C ALA A 32 14.73 -20.48 -11.54
N ALA A 33 14.16 -20.86 -12.69
CA ALA A 33 13.00 -21.76 -12.77
C ALA A 33 13.29 -23.19 -12.31
N ASP A 34 14.56 -23.60 -12.32
CA ASP A 34 15.06 -24.91 -11.87
C ASP A 34 15.47 -24.93 -10.39
N ALA A 35 15.30 -23.81 -9.68
CA ALA A 35 15.58 -23.74 -8.25
C ALA A 35 14.60 -24.59 -7.43
N PRO A 36 15.00 -25.03 -6.22
CA PRO A 36 14.09 -25.70 -5.27
C PRO A 36 13.11 -24.68 -4.69
N LEU A 37 11.96 -24.52 -5.36
CA LEU A 37 10.92 -23.55 -5.03
C LEU A 37 9.65 -24.23 -4.51
N ASP A 38 8.86 -23.48 -3.74
CA ASP A 38 7.46 -23.82 -3.47
C ASP A 38 6.51 -23.30 -4.57
N ASP A 39 5.22 -23.53 -4.37
CA ASP A 39 4.11 -23.08 -5.21
C ASP A 39 4.00 -21.55 -5.35
N LYS A 40 4.75 -20.79 -4.54
CA LYS A 40 4.79 -19.32 -4.53
C LYS A 40 6.12 -18.77 -5.03
N ASN A 41 6.94 -19.60 -5.68
CA ASN A 41 8.26 -19.26 -6.19
C ASN A 41 9.24 -18.78 -5.10
N ARG A 42 9.15 -19.35 -3.89
CA ARG A 42 10.06 -19.06 -2.78
C ARG A 42 11.04 -20.21 -2.59
N ILE A 43 12.32 -19.91 -2.36
CA ILE A 43 13.34 -20.93 -2.14
C ILE A 43 13.04 -21.69 -0.84
N ILE A 44 12.93 -23.01 -0.91
CA ILE A 44 12.67 -23.87 0.25
C ILE A 44 13.92 -24.60 0.75
N ASP A 45 15.02 -24.58 -0.03
CA ASP A 45 16.29 -25.19 0.33
C ASP A 45 17.32 -24.14 0.76
N VAL A 46 17.77 -24.23 2.02
CA VAL A 46 18.80 -23.35 2.58
C VAL A 46 20.17 -23.57 1.94
N ALA A 47 20.51 -24.81 1.57
CA ALA A 47 21.81 -25.14 0.98
C ALA A 47 21.93 -24.48 -0.40
N TYR A 48 20.86 -24.54 -1.20
CA TYR A 48 20.78 -23.81 -2.45
C TYR A 48 20.93 -22.29 -2.25
N ALA A 49 20.21 -21.71 -1.29
CA ALA A 49 20.31 -20.27 -1.01
C ALA A 49 21.74 -19.85 -0.61
N ILE A 50 22.42 -20.64 0.23
CA ILE A 50 23.81 -20.41 0.64
C ILE A 50 24.75 -20.55 -0.57
N GLN A 51 24.58 -21.59 -1.38
CA GLN A 51 25.39 -21.83 -2.58
C GLN A 51 25.30 -20.65 -3.55
N VAL A 52 24.11 -20.13 -3.81
CA VAL A 52 23.94 -18.95 -4.67
C VAL A 52 24.59 -17.72 -4.05
N ALA A 53 24.39 -17.49 -2.75
CA ALA A 53 24.99 -16.36 -2.06
C ALA A 53 26.53 -16.38 -2.11
N ASP A 54 27.14 -17.54 -1.88
CA ASP A 54 28.58 -17.73 -1.95
C ASP A 54 29.09 -17.64 -3.39
N ALA A 55 28.35 -18.16 -4.37
CA ALA A 55 28.67 -18.05 -5.78
C ALA A 55 28.66 -16.60 -6.29
N CYS A 56 27.87 -15.71 -5.68
CA CYS A 56 27.80 -14.29 -6.04
C CYS A 56 28.70 -13.38 -5.17
N ARG A 57 29.17 -13.86 -4.02
CA ARG A 57 29.92 -13.04 -3.05
C ARG A 57 31.19 -12.48 -3.68
N MET A 58 31.41 -11.18 -3.49
CA MET A 58 32.59 -10.43 -3.97
C MET A 58 32.81 -10.48 -5.49
N LYS A 59 31.79 -10.87 -6.27
CA LYS A 59 31.84 -10.80 -7.73
C LYS A 59 31.35 -9.45 -8.24
N PRO A 60 31.87 -8.98 -9.39
CA PRO A 60 31.32 -7.81 -10.05
C PRO A 60 29.86 -8.07 -10.47
N ALA A 61 29.08 -7.00 -10.53
CA ALA A 61 27.71 -7.03 -11.02
C ALA A 61 27.56 -6.00 -12.14
N ASP A 62 27.01 -6.43 -13.27
CA ASP A 62 26.73 -5.57 -14.42
C ASP A 62 25.24 -5.24 -14.48
N VAL A 63 24.92 -3.99 -14.80
CA VAL A 63 23.53 -3.56 -15.01
C VAL A 63 23.10 -3.98 -16.41
N THR A 64 22.10 -4.87 -16.49
CA THR A 64 21.58 -5.38 -17.77
C THR A 64 20.45 -4.53 -18.34
N ASP A 65 19.68 -3.85 -17.49
CA ASP A 65 18.59 -2.95 -17.87
C ASP A 65 18.41 -1.87 -16.79
N ALA A 66 18.19 -0.63 -17.20
CA ALA A 66 17.91 0.49 -16.31
C ALA A 66 16.88 1.42 -16.95
N ARG A 67 15.78 1.67 -16.25
CA ARG A 67 14.67 2.48 -16.75
C ARG A 67 14.21 3.46 -15.69
N VAL A 68 13.86 4.65 -16.15
CA VAL A 68 13.18 5.67 -15.35
C VAL A 68 11.81 5.83 -15.95
N GLU A 69 10.79 5.52 -15.16
CA GLU A 69 9.38 5.66 -15.55
C GLU A 69 8.76 6.79 -14.75
N GLU A 70 8.11 7.72 -15.43
CA GLU A 70 7.24 8.68 -14.77
C GLU A 70 5.98 7.96 -14.31
N LYS A 71 5.75 7.93 -13.00
CA LYS A 71 4.53 7.34 -12.41
C LYS A 71 3.71 8.45 -11.79
N GLN A 72 2.45 8.52 -12.17
CA GLN A 72 1.49 9.42 -11.57
C GLN A 72 0.50 8.62 -10.73
N THR A 73 0.31 9.04 -9.48
CA THR A 73 -0.71 8.49 -8.59
C THR A 73 -1.83 9.52 -8.51
N PRO A 74 -3.05 9.22 -8.96
CA PRO A 74 -4.16 10.15 -8.84
C PRO A 74 -4.51 10.38 -7.37
N ALA A 75 -5.15 11.52 -7.09
CA ALA A 75 -5.70 11.76 -5.77
C ALA A 75 -6.71 10.66 -5.40
N PRO A 76 -6.79 10.24 -4.13
CA PRO A 76 -7.82 9.31 -3.70
C PRO A 76 -9.20 9.93 -3.90
N LEU A 77 -10.19 9.07 -4.17
CA LEU A 77 -11.57 9.50 -4.26
C LEU A 77 -12.09 9.97 -2.89
N PRO A 78 -13.14 10.82 -2.87
CA PRO A 78 -13.92 11.09 -1.67
C PRO A 78 -14.36 9.82 -0.94
N PHE A 79 -14.52 9.93 0.38
CA PHE A 79 -14.88 8.79 1.20
C PHE A 79 -16.34 8.33 0.97
N ALA A 80 -16.51 7.04 0.71
CA ALA A 80 -17.74 6.34 1.06
C ALA A 80 -17.74 6.01 2.57
N LEU A 81 -18.91 5.72 3.15
CA LEU A 81 -19.02 5.51 4.60
C LEU A 81 -18.10 4.38 5.11
N LEU A 82 -18.05 3.25 4.40
CA LEU A 82 -17.22 2.11 4.80
C LEU A 82 -15.73 2.47 4.77
N ASP A 83 -15.28 3.17 3.73
CA ASP A 83 -13.89 3.60 3.61
C ASP A 83 -13.50 4.58 4.71
N LEU A 84 -14.40 5.51 5.05
CA LEU A 84 -14.20 6.42 6.18
C LEU A 84 -14.08 5.65 7.50
N GLN A 85 -14.97 4.69 7.76
CA GLN A 85 -14.93 3.87 8.99
C GLN A 85 -13.63 3.07 9.09
N VAL A 86 -13.16 2.49 7.98
CA VAL A 86 -11.87 1.78 7.92
C VAL A 86 -10.71 2.75 8.16
N TYR A 87 -10.74 3.92 7.53
CA TYR A 87 -9.70 4.94 7.68
C TYR A 87 -9.62 5.45 9.13
N MET A 88 -10.75 5.76 9.75
CA MET A 88 -10.83 6.26 11.12
C MET A 88 -10.41 5.18 12.13
N SER A 89 -10.74 3.91 11.88
CA SER A 89 -10.27 2.80 12.70
C SER A 89 -8.76 2.63 12.62
N LYS A 90 -8.18 2.64 11.42
CA LYS A 90 -6.74 2.45 11.22
C LYS A 90 -5.90 3.63 11.74
N THR A 91 -6.37 4.85 11.50
CA THR A 91 -5.57 6.07 11.72
C THR A 91 -5.81 6.68 13.09
N HIS A 92 -7.03 6.53 13.62
CA HIS A 92 -7.46 7.20 14.84
C HIS A 92 -8.00 6.26 15.92
N SER A 93 -8.00 4.94 15.69
CA SER A 93 -8.56 3.94 16.61
C SER A 93 -10.02 4.21 17.00
N ILE A 94 -10.78 4.86 16.11
CA ILE A 94 -12.22 5.10 16.28
C ILE A 94 -12.96 3.96 15.59
N ASP A 95 -13.80 3.26 16.34
CA ASP A 95 -14.62 2.18 15.78
C ASP A 95 -15.69 2.69 14.78
N ALA A 96 -16.30 1.75 14.07
CA ALA A 96 -17.25 2.05 13.02
C ALA A 96 -18.54 2.72 13.54
N GLU A 97 -19.00 2.33 14.74
CA GLU A 97 -20.24 2.84 15.34
C GLU A 97 -20.06 4.29 15.79
N LYS A 98 -18.93 4.58 16.45
CA LYS A 98 -18.56 5.94 16.85
C LYS A 98 -18.32 6.84 15.64
N THR A 99 -17.69 6.34 14.58
CA THR A 99 -17.55 7.08 13.32
C THR A 99 -18.91 7.44 12.72
N LEU A 100 -19.86 6.49 12.69
CA LEU A 100 -21.22 6.75 12.21
C LEU A 100 -21.95 7.79 13.07
N ALA A 101 -21.84 7.70 14.39
CA ALA A 101 -22.47 8.66 15.31
C ALA A 101 -21.91 10.09 15.11
N LEU A 102 -20.59 10.22 14.95
CA LEU A 102 -19.94 11.52 14.69
C LEU A 102 -20.39 12.13 13.37
N THR A 103 -20.42 11.34 12.29
CA THR A 103 -20.88 11.83 10.98
C THR A 103 -22.37 12.16 11.00
N GLN A 104 -23.19 11.43 11.77
CA GLN A 104 -24.60 11.77 11.96
C GLN A 104 -24.74 13.14 12.62
N ALA A 105 -23.96 13.43 13.67
CA ALA A 105 -23.96 14.74 14.32
C ALA A 105 -23.49 15.86 13.38
N LEU A 106 -22.39 15.65 12.63
CA LEU A 106 -21.89 16.60 11.63
C LEU A 106 -22.95 16.96 10.60
N ARG A 107 -23.71 15.97 10.14
CA ARG A 107 -24.77 16.19 9.17
C ARG A 107 -26.01 16.84 9.78
N GLU A 108 -26.54 16.30 10.87
CA GLU A 108 -27.86 16.71 11.36
C GLU A 108 -27.78 18.02 12.14
N LYS A 109 -26.86 18.09 13.10
CA LYS A 109 -26.71 19.21 14.02
C LYS A 109 -25.92 20.36 13.40
N TYR A 110 -24.83 20.05 12.70
CA TYR A 110 -23.91 21.08 12.21
C TYR A 110 -24.03 21.37 10.71
N LYS A 111 -24.77 20.55 9.95
CA LYS A 111 -24.91 20.66 8.49
C LYS A 111 -23.56 20.79 7.76
N ALA A 112 -22.50 20.20 8.34
CA ALA A 112 -21.12 20.36 7.90
C ALA A 112 -20.71 19.39 6.79
N ILE A 113 -21.47 18.31 6.59
CA ILE A 113 -21.20 17.29 5.58
C ILE A 113 -22.49 16.89 4.84
N THR A 114 -22.32 16.30 3.66
CA THR A 114 -23.41 15.75 2.84
C THR A 114 -23.93 14.42 3.41
N TYR A 115 -24.69 13.66 2.62
CA TYR A 115 -25.33 12.41 3.04
C TYR A 115 -24.29 11.38 3.54
N ASN A 116 -24.23 11.16 4.86
CA ASN A 116 -23.23 10.36 5.55
C ASN A 116 -23.41 8.82 5.48
N ARG A 117 -24.34 8.32 4.66
CA ARG A 117 -24.58 6.87 4.51
C ARG A 117 -24.47 6.41 3.06
N SER A 118 -23.78 7.19 2.22
CA SER A 118 -23.53 6.80 0.84
C SER A 118 -22.41 5.75 0.75
N ASP A 119 -22.59 4.81 -0.16
CA ASP A 119 -21.59 3.88 -0.66
C ASP A 119 -20.87 4.42 -1.92
N CYS A 120 -21.19 5.63 -2.37
CA CYS A 120 -20.61 6.26 -3.55
C CYS A 120 -19.43 7.16 -3.18
N SER A 121 -18.32 6.99 -3.90
CA SER A 121 -17.12 7.83 -3.80
C SER A 121 -17.04 8.90 -4.89
N TYR A 122 -18.11 9.12 -5.66
CA TYR A 122 -18.17 10.11 -6.73
C TYR A 122 -19.09 11.27 -6.35
N LEU A 123 -18.79 12.43 -6.92
CA LEU A 123 -19.58 13.65 -6.78
C LEU A 123 -20.27 13.97 -8.12
N THR A 124 -21.35 14.71 -8.08
CA THR A 124 -22.05 15.18 -9.29
C THR A 124 -21.32 16.36 -9.93
N ASP A 125 -21.65 16.66 -11.19
CA ASP A 125 -21.08 17.80 -11.90
C ASP A 125 -21.44 19.13 -11.22
N GLU A 126 -22.62 19.23 -10.59
CA GLU A 126 -23.00 20.40 -9.80
C GLU A 126 -22.07 20.58 -8.58
N GLN A 127 -21.79 19.50 -7.86
CA GLN A 127 -20.87 19.54 -6.71
C GLN A 127 -19.44 19.86 -7.14
N PHE A 128 -19.03 19.44 -8.34
CA PHE A 128 -17.76 19.86 -8.92
C PHE A 128 -17.71 21.37 -9.15
N GLY A 129 -18.82 21.97 -9.62
CA GLY A 129 -18.95 23.42 -9.75
C GLY A 129 -18.88 24.18 -8.42
N GLU A 130 -19.37 23.59 -7.33
CA GLU A 130 -19.34 24.17 -5.98
C GLU A 130 -17.98 24.02 -5.28
N ALA A 131 -17.17 23.04 -5.68
CA ALA A 131 -15.93 22.65 -5.00
C ALA A 131 -14.93 23.81 -4.74
N PRO A 132 -14.67 24.74 -5.68
CA PRO A 132 -13.75 25.85 -5.43
C PRO A 132 -14.18 26.72 -4.24
N GLN A 133 -15.48 27.01 -4.12
CA GLN A 133 -16.01 27.81 -3.01
C GLN A 133 -15.93 27.04 -1.69
N THR A 134 -16.30 25.74 -1.69
CA THR A 134 -16.19 24.88 -0.51
C THR A 134 -14.74 24.83 0.00
N LEU A 135 -13.76 24.68 -0.90
CA LEU A 135 -12.34 24.64 -0.53
C LEU A 135 -11.86 25.98 0.03
N SER A 136 -12.30 27.10 -0.53
CA SER A 136 -11.97 28.44 -0.01
C SER A 136 -12.45 28.59 1.44
N LEU A 137 -13.72 28.25 1.71
CA LEU A 137 -14.30 28.33 3.06
C LEU A 137 -13.58 27.40 4.06
N LEU A 138 -13.20 26.20 3.64
CA LEU A 138 -12.44 25.27 4.49
C LEU A 138 -11.04 25.81 4.81
N SER A 139 -10.38 26.47 3.84
CA SER A 139 -9.05 27.03 4.04
C SER A 139 -9.02 28.21 5.03
N GLU A 140 -10.11 28.95 5.15
CA GLU A 140 -10.24 30.06 6.11
C GLU A 140 -10.56 29.58 7.54
N ALA A 141 -11.13 28.37 7.67
CA ALA A 141 -11.53 27.79 8.94
C ALA A 141 -10.45 26.92 9.61
N LEU A 142 -9.37 26.60 8.89
CA LEU A 142 -8.23 25.80 9.35
C LEU A 142 -7.03 26.68 9.71
#